data_AF-A0A3M8FX57-F1
#
_entry.id   AF-A0A3M8FX57-F1
#
_cell.length_a   1.000
_cell.length_b   1.000
_cell.length_c   1.000
_cell.angle_alpha   90.00
_cell.angle_beta   90.00
_cell.angle_gamma   90.00
#
_symmetry.space_group_name_H-M   'P 1'
#
loop_
_entity.id
_entity.type
_entity.pdbx_description
1 polymer ?
#
loop_
_entity_poly.entity_id
_entity_poly.type
_entity_poly.pdbx_seq_one_letter_code
_entity_poly.pdbx_strand_id
1 'polypeptide(L)'
;MRQRSAPSSSILPDPGWFFLLAGLGLLGAAVLIPASEALDEARYMRDRALASEQFRLDRLERYEAFIAALDEKQPALIAHLKAIHLNQYPEGMRPLGVLAEDPGLASASIFEKLEPVLPPMPEEPPHHADRSTLAKLATGQPSRLWMLAGGAVCVLIGALPPATRRHGKKVRAAGSAKRPTVPA
;
A
#
# COMPACT_ATOMS: atom_id res chain seq x y z
N MET A 1 -51.39 48.33 0.06
CA MET A 1 -50.38 47.55 0.83
C MET A 1 -49.86 46.41 -0.06
N ARG A 2 -48.62 46.50 -0.55
CA ARG A 2 -47.99 45.47 -1.40
C ARG A 2 -47.30 44.44 -0.49
N GLN A 3 -47.80 43.21 -0.46
CA GLN A 3 -47.08 42.11 0.21
C GLN A 3 -45.90 41.69 -0.68
N ARG A 4 -44.68 41.94 -0.20
CA ARG A 4 -43.45 41.36 -0.76
C ARG A 4 -43.34 39.94 -0.23
N SER A 5 -43.60 38.95 -1.09
CA SER A 5 -43.27 37.55 -0.82
C SER A 5 -41.74 37.42 -0.76
N ALA A 6 -41.21 37.09 0.42
CA ALA A 6 -39.80 36.75 0.60
C ALA A 6 -39.48 35.45 -0.18
N PRO A 7 -38.34 35.37 -0.89
CA PRO A 7 -37.88 34.11 -1.44
C PRO A 7 -37.42 33.23 -0.27
N SER A 8 -38.16 32.16 0.01
CA SER A 8 -37.67 31.11 0.90
C SER A 8 -36.53 30.40 0.18
N SER A 9 -35.29 30.82 0.41
CA SER A 9 -34.11 30.04 0.08
C SER A 9 -34.07 28.86 1.03
N SER A 10 -34.73 27.77 0.67
CA SER A 10 -34.50 26.48 1.30
C SER A 10 -33.06 26.07 1.02
N ILE A 11 -32.18 26.26 2.01
CA ILE A 11 -30.76 25.83 2.02
C ILE A 11 -30.67 24.30 2.16
N LEU A 12 -31.72 23.54 1.84
CA LEU A 12 -31.61 22.09 1.83
C LEU A 12 -30.74 21.68 0.65
N PRO A 13 -29.57 21.05 0.89
CA PRO A 13 -28.76 20.52 -0.19
C PRO A 13 -29.60 19.51 -0.97
N ASP A 14 -29.60 19.64 -2.30
CA ASP A 14 -30.29 18.69 -3.18
C ASP A 14 -29.76 17.28 -2.87
N PRO A 15 -30.64 16.29 -2.57
CA PRO A 15 -30.23 14.93 -2.26
C PRO A 15 -29.32 14.29 -3.31
N GLY A 16 -29.36 14.76 -4.57
CA GLY A 16 -28.45 14.31 -5.63
C GLY A 16 -26.96 14.51 -5.29
N TRP A 17 -26.61 15.56 -4.53
CA TRP A 17 -25.22 15.84 -4.16
C TRP A 17 -24.63 14.78 -3.22
N PHE A 18 -25.41 14.25 -2.28
CA PHE A 18 -24.92 13.18 -1.40
C PHE A 18 -24.60 11.92 -2.19
N PHE A 19 -25.41 11.62 -3.20
CA PHE A 19 -25.22 10.45 -4.05
C PHE A 19 -24.01 10.60 -4.97
N LEU A 20 -23.78 11.81 -5.49
CA LEU A 20 -22.59 12.14 -6.27
C LEU A 20 -21.31 12.04 -5.44
N LEU A 21 -21.27 12.64 -4.25
CA LEU A 21 -20.12 12.56 -3.35
C LEU A 21 -19.84 11.12 -2.90
N ALA A 22 -20.88 10.36 -2.56
CA ALA A 22 -20.74 8.95 -2.18
C ALA A 22 -20.21 8.10 -3.35
N GLY A 23 -20.73 8.30 -4.56
CA GLY A 23 -20.28 7.60 -5.76
C GLY A 23 -18.82 7.93 -6.12
N LEU A 24 -18.45 9.22 -6.06
CA LEU A 24 -17.09 9.67 -6.31
C LEU A 24 -16.11 9.12 -5.25
N GLY A 25 -16.50 9.14 -3.98
CA GLY A 25 -15.71 8.55 -2.90
C GLY A 25 -15.50 7.04 -3.09
N LEU A 26 -16.53 6.32 -3.52
CA LEU A 26 -16.46 4.89 -3.77
C LEU A 26 -15.55 4.54 -4.96
N LEU A 27 -15.67 5.30 -6.07
CA LEU A 27 -14.78 5.15 -7.22
C LEU A 27 -13.34 5.53 -6.88
N GLY A 28 -13.16 6.62 -6.13
CA GLY A 28 -11.85 7.06 -5.65
C GLY A 28 -11.18 5.99 -4.79
N ALA A 29 -11.91 5.40 -3.83
CA ALA A 29 -11.39 4.31 -3.01
C ALA A 29 -11.06 3.05 -3.82
N ALA A 30 -11.89 2.69 -4.81
CA ALA A 30 -11.67 1.52 -5.68
C ALA A 30 -10.38 1.61 -6.53
N VAL A 31 -9.87 2.82 -6.75
CA VAL A 31 -8.65 3.07 -7.52
C VAL A 31 -7.46 3.39 -6.61
N LEU A 32 -7.67 4.21 -5.58
CA LEU A 32 -6.59 4.73 -4.73
C LEU A 32 -6.00 3.65 -3.81
N ILE A 33 -6.83 2.77 -3.27
CA ILE A 33 -6.39 1.69 -2.37
C ILE A 33 -5.45 0.69 -3.08
N PRO A 34 -5.81 0.09 -4.23
CA PRO A 34 -4.89 -0.82 -4.91
C PRO A 34 -3.64 -0.09 -5.44
N ALA A 35 -3.74 1.20 -5.77
CA ALA A 35 -2.60 1.99 -6.19
C ALA A 35 -1.60 2.24 -5.04
N SER A 36 -2.08 2.49 -3.82
CA SER A 36 -1.20 2.62 -2.65
C SER A 36 -0.53 1.29 -2.29
N GLU A 37 -1.27 0.18 -2.35
CA GLU A 37 -0.69 -1.15 -2.11
C GLU A 37 0.40 -1.50 -3.13
N ALA A 38 0.17 -1.21 -4.42
CA ALA A 38 1.17 -1.43 -5.46
C ALA A 38 2.45 -0.59 -5.25
N LEU A 39 2.31 0.63 -4.74
CA LEU A 39 3.45 1.49 -4.43
C LEU A 39 4.26 0.95 -3.24
N ASP A 40 3.59 0.49 -2.19
CA ASP A 40 4.26 -0.06 -1.01
C ASP A 40 4.96 -1.39 -1.34
N GLU A 41 4.34 -2.24 -2.15
CA GLU A 41 4.97 -3.46 -2.68
C GLU A 41 6.23 -3.14 -3.51
N ALA A 42 6.14 -2.15 -4.40
CA ALA A 42 7.28 -1.73 -5.21
C ALA A 42 8.43 -1.18 -4.34
N ARG A 43 8.11 -0.42 -3.28
CA ARG A 43 9.11 0.08 -2.32
C ARG A 43 9.76 -1.07 -1.57
N TYR A 44 8.98 -2.03 -1.09
CA TYR A 44 9.49 -3.20 -0.40
C TYR A 44 10.46 -4.01 -1.28
N MET A 45 10.07 -4.28 -2.53
CA MET A 45 10.93 -4.99 -3.48
C MET A 45 12.24 -4.24 -3.77
N ARG A 46 12.17 -2.91 -3.90
CA ARG A 46 13.36 -2.06 -4.05
C ARG A 46 14.26 -2.16 -2.82
N ASP A 47 13.71 -1.98 -1.62
CA ASP A 47 14.49 -1.95 -0.39
C ASP A 47 15.14 -3.31 -0.11
N ARG A 48 14.44 -4.40 -0.43
CA ARG A 48 14.98 -5.76 -0.39
C ARG A 48 16.13 -5.95 -1.37
N ALA A 49 16.00 -5.43 -2.59
CA ALA A 49 17.06 -5.49 -3.59
C ALA A 49 18.30 -4.73 -3.11
N LEU A 50 18.13 -3.51 -2.59
CA LEU A 50 19.22 -2.69 -2.05
C LEU A 50 19.95 -3.36 -0.88
N ALA A 51 19.20 -3.96 0.06
CA ALA A 51 19.80 -4.71 1.16
C ALA A 51 20.62 -5.91 0.65
N SER A 52 20.14 -6.61 -0.39
CA SER A 52 20.88 -7.73 -0.99
C SER A 52 22.13 -7.28 -1.74
N GLU A 53 22.09 -6.10 -2.36
CA GLU A 53 23.21 -5.52 -3.09
C GLU A 53 24.33 -5.13 -2.11
N GLN A 54 23.98 -4.42 -1.05
CA GLN A 54 24.92 -4.04 0.01
C GLN A 54 25.62 -5.27 0.60
N PHE A 55 24.87 -6.32 0.92
CA PHE A 55 25.44 -7.57 1.42
C PHE A 55 26.46 -8.19 0.46
N ARG A 56 26.19 -8.15 -0.86
CA ARG A 56 27.10 -8.68 -1.87
C ARG A 56 28.36 -7.83 -2.02
N LEU A 57 28.23 -6.51 -1.93
CA LEU A 57 29.36 -5.58 -1.99
C LEU A 57 30.27 -5.76 -0.76
N ASP A 58 29.71 -5.81 0.45
CA ASP A 58 30.46 -6.07 1.68
C ASP A 58 31.20 -7.41 1.62
N ARG A 59 30.55 -8.43 1.04
CA ARG A 59 31.16 -9.75 0.86
C ARG A 59 32.34 -9.68 -0.14
N LEU A 60 32.19 -8.94 -1.23
CA LEU A 60 33.23 -8.75 -2.23
C LEU A 60 34.44 -8.02 -1.62
N GLU A 61 34.21 -6.93 -0.89
CA GLU A 61 35.25 -6.13 -0.23
C GLU A 61 36.06 -6.97 0.76
N ARG A 62 35.40 -7.79 1.58
CA ARG A 62 36.10 -8.69 2.52
C ARG A 62 36.96 -9.73 1.82
N TYR A 63 36.49 -10.28 0.70
CA TYR A 63 37.29 -11.22 -0.08
C TYR A 63 38.45 -10.55 -0.79
N GLU A 64 38.27 -9.34 -1.32
CA GLU A 64 39.34 -8.57 -1.93
C GLU A 64 40.44 -8.24 -0.91
N ALA A 65 40.05 -7.79 0.29
CA ALA A 65 40.99 -7.54 1.38
C ALA A 65 41.74 -8.81 1.81
N PHE A 66 41.06 -9.96 1.83
CA PHE A 66 41.69 -11.25 2.13
C PHE A 66 42.69 -11.69 1.04
N ILE A 67 42.33 -11.55 -0.24
CA ILE A 67 43.22 -11.88 -1.36
C ILE A 67 44.45 -10.97 -1.34
N ALA A 68 44.27 -9.67 -1.14
CA ALA A 68 45.37 -8.72 -1.02
C ALA A 68 46.33 -9.09 0.12
N ALA A 69 45.80 -9.44 1.29
CA ALA A 69 46.62 -9.87 2.43
C ALA A 69 47.36 -11.21 2.17
N LEU A 70 46.80 -12.08 1.34
CA LEU A 70 47.43 -13.33 0.91
C LEU A 70 48.58 -13.07 -0.08
N ASP A 71 48.36 -12.17 -1.05
CA ASP A 71 49.37 -11.76 -2.04
C ASP A 71 50.56 -11.05 -1.39
N GLU A 72 50.31 -10.22 -0.38
CA GLU A 72 51.33 -9.57 0.45
C GLU A 72 52.08 -10.54 1.38
N LYS A 73 51.66 -11.83 1.42
CA LYS A 73 52.22 -12.87 2.29
C LYS A 73 52.27 -12.46 3.76
N GLN A 74 51.20 -11.82 4.25
CA GLN A 74 51.19 -11.34 5.62
C GLN A 74 51.44 -12.50 6.61
N PRO A 75 52.48 -12.42 7.45
CA PRO A 75 52.97 -13.56 8.23
C PRO A 75 51.95 -14.06 9.25
N ALA A 76 51.13 -13.16 9.81
CA ALA A 76 50.04 -13.50 10.72
C ALA A 76 48.92 -14.29 10.01
N LEU A 77 48.56 -13.89 8.79
CA LEU A 77 47.54 -14.58 7.99
C LEU A 77 48.02 -15.96 7.55
N ILE A 78 49.26 -16.08 7.08
CA ILE A 78 49.85 -17.37 6.70
C ILE A 78 49.96 -18.30 7.91
N ALA A 79 50.38 -17.81 9.08
CA ALA A 79 50.42 -18.61 10.30
C ALA A 79 49.01 -19.09 10.70
N HIS A 80 47.99 -18.24 10.54
CA HIS A 80 46.60 -18.60 10.80
C HIS A 80 46.07 -19.65 9.80
N LEU A 81 46.35 -19.49 8.51
CA LEU A 81 46.01 -20.46 7.47
C LEU A 81 46.69 -21.81 7.70
N LYS A 82 47.97 -21.81 8.09
CA LYS A 82 48.71 -23.03 8.45
C LYS A 82 48.09 -23.72 9.67
N ALA A 83 47.69 -22.95 10.68
CA ALA A 83 47.03 -23.50 11.86
C ALA A 83 45.66 -24.11 11.53
N ILE A 84 44.85 -23.46 10.68
CA ILE A 84 43.49 -23.91 10.35
C ILE A 84 43.48 -25.05 9.31
N HIS A 85 44.17 -24.89 8.19
CA HIS A 85 44.08 -25.84 7.07
C HIS A 85 45.11 -26.96 7.12
N LEU A 86 46.30 -26.71 7.68
CA LEU A 86 47.35 -27.72 7.77
C LEU A 86 47.43 -28.35 9.17
N ASN A 87 46.61 -27.89 10.13
CA ASN A 87 46.69 -28.26 11.54
C ASN A 87 48.12 -28.10 12.11
N GLN A 88 48.92 -27.20 11.50
CA GLN A 88 50.30 -26.93 11.85
C GLN A 88 50.35 -25.70 12.75
N TYR A 89 50.28 -25.94 14.06
CA TYR A 89 50.45 -24.89 15.05
C TYR A 89 51.93 -24.50 15.17
N PRO A 90 52.25 -23.21 15.40
CA PRO A 90 53.63 -22.77 15.65
C PRO A 90 54.23 -23.53 16.84
N GLU A 91 55.52 -23.86 16.76
CA GLU A 91 56.21 -24.61 17.82
C GLU A 91 56.03 -23.94 19.18
N GLY A 92 55.49 -24.70 20.15
CA GLY A 92 55.25 -24.23 21.53
C GLY A 92 53.85 -23.69 21.83
N MET A 93 52.96 -23.52 20.84
CA MET A 93 51.55 -23.16 21.10
C MET A 93 50.67 -24.40 21.24
N ARG A 94 50.01 -24.56 22.40
CA ARG A 94 48.92 -25.53 22.59
C ARG A 94 47.58 -24.79 22.43
N PRO A 95 46.62 -25.31 21.65
CA PRO A 95 45.29 -24.69 21.55
C PRO A 95 44.63 -24.70 22.93
N LEU A 96 44.40 -23.51 23.49
CA LEU A 96 43.57 -23.32 24.68
C LEU A 96 42.13 -23.09 24.20
N GLY A 97 41.36 -24.17 24.14
CA GLY A 97 39.95 -24.14 23.74
C GLY A 97 39.32 -25.52 23.84
N VAL A 98 38.03 -25.56 24.21
CA VAL A 98 37.23 -26.78 24.32
C VAL A 98 37.24 -27.48 22.96
N LEU A 99 37.70 -28.73 22.93
CA LEU A 99 37.44 -29.66 21.83
C LEU A 99 35.92 -29.68 21.62
N ALA A 100 35.44 -29.03 20.57
CA ALA A 100 34.05 -29.21 20.16
C ALA A 100 33.83 -30.72 20.02
N GLU A 101 32.83 -31.27 20.72
CA GLU A 101 32.58 -32.71 20.82
C GLU A 101 32.37 -33.38 19.45
N ASP A 102 32.15 -32.60 18.39
CA ASP A 102 32.15 -33.04 17.01
C ASP A 102 33.05 -32.15 16.12
N PRO A 103 34.27 -32.59 15.76
CA PRO A 103 35.14 -31.86 14.83
C PRO A 103 34.57 -31.76 13.40
N GLY A 104 33.46 -32.43 13.10
CA GLY A 104 32.72 -32.31 11.84
C GLY A 104 31.67 -31.17 11.81
N LEU A 105 31.34 -30.57 12.96
CA LEU A 105 30.34 -29.48 13.08
C LEU A 105 30.98 -28.11 13.36
N ALA A 106 32.22 -28.08 13.83
CA ALA A 106 33.02 -26.87 13.87
C ALA A 106 33.60 -26.63 12.47
N SER A 107 32.86 -25.91 11.63
CA SER A 107 33.28 -25.49 10.30
C SER A 107 34.69 -24.90 10.35
N ALA A 108 35.67 -25.66 9.86
CA ALA A 108 37.08 -25.26 9.74
C ALA A 108 37.30 -24.24 8.60
N SER A 109 36.24 -23.54 8.21
CA SER A 109 36.17 -22.69 7.04
C SER A 109 36.42 -21.24 7.44
N ILE A 110 37.58 -20.69 7.08
CA ILE A 110 37.91 -19.27 7.25
C ILE A 110 36.85 -18.38 6.58
N PHE A 111 36.17 -18.92 5.55
CA PHE A 111 35.11 -18.26 4.81
C PHE A 111 33.91 -17.87 5.69
N GLU A 112 33.63 -18.60 6.76
CA GLU A 112 32.52 -18.27 7.67
C GLU A 112 32.81 -17.01 8.50
N LYS A 113 34.08 -16.73 8.80
CA LYS A 113 34.51 -15.45 9.39
C LYS A 113 34.54 -14.30 8.39
N LEU A 114 34.74 -14.61 7.11
CA LEU A 114 34.76 -13.62 6.03
C LEU A 114 33.36 -13.24 5.57
N GLU A 115 32.34 -14.05 5.83
CA GLU A 115 30.96 -13.71 5.51
C GLU A 115 30.48 -12.51 6.35
N PRO A 116 29.89 -11.49 5.72
CA PRO A 116 29.25 -10.41 6.44
C PRO A 116 28.05 -10.93 7.25
N VAL A 117 27.76 -10.24 8.36
CA VAL A 117 26.55 -10.52 9.13
C VAL A 117 25.35 -10.26 8.23
N LEU A 118 24.40 -11.19 8.19
CA LEU A 118 23.18 -11.03 7.41
C LEU A 118 22.49 -9.72 7.79
N PRO A 119 22.25 -8.80 6.83
CA PRO A 119 21.54 -7.57 7.13
C PRO A 119 20.11 -7.92 7.55
N PRO A 120 19.50 -7.12 8.45
CA PRO A 120 18.09 -7.26 8.74
C PRO A 120 17.32 -7.06 7.43
N MET A 121 16.59 -8.09 6.99
CA MET A 121 15.73 -7.94 5.83
C MET A 121 14.65 -6.90 6.15
N PRO A 122 14.28 -6.03 5.21
CA PRO A 122 13.15 -5.14 5.40
C PRO A 122 11.91 -5.97 5.74
N GLU A 123 11.10 -5.47 6.67
CA GLU A 123 9.85 -6.12 7.04
C GLU A 123 8.85 -6.03 5.88
N GLU A 124 8.11 -7.11 5.65
CA GLU A 124 7.07 -7.15 4.63
C GLU A 124 5.97 -6.14 4.99
N PRO A 125 5.57 -5.24 4.07
CA PRO A 125 4.54 -4.27 4.35
C PRO A 125 3.21 -4.98 4.66
N PRO A 126 2.49 -4.58 5.71
CA PRO A 126 1.21 -5.19 6.03
C PRO A 126 0.19 -4.91 4.92
N HIS A 127 -0.40 -5.97 4.36
CA HIS A 127 -1.46 -5.82 3.36
C HIS A 127 -2.66 -5.07 3.95
N HIS A 128 -3.15 -4.04 3.24
CA HIS A 128 -4.25 -3.22 3.76
C HIS A 128 -5.56 -4.01 3.79
N ALA A 129 -5.68 -5.01 2.92
CA ALA A 129 -6.76 -6.00 2.95
C ALA A 129 -6.95 -6.63 4.34
N ASP A 130 -5.90 -6.84 5.14
CA ASP A 130 -6.05 -7.47 6.45
C ASP A 130 -6.61 -6.53 7.53
N ARG A 131 -6.55 -5.21 7.29
CA ARG A 131 -6.93 -4.18 8.27
C ARG A 131 -8.30 -3.58 8.05
N SER A 132 -8.84 -3.62 6.83
CA SER A 132 -10.08 -2.89 6.50
C SER A 132 -11.01 -3.68 5.58
N THR A 133 -12.29 -3.74 5.93
CA THR A 133 -13.35 -4.34 5.11
C THR A 133 -13.53 -3.61 3.78
N LEU A 134 -13.31 -2.29 3.77
CA LEU A 134 -13.34 -1.47 2.57
C LEU A 134 -12.16 -1.79 1.65
N ALA A 135 -10.97 -2.04 2.23
CA ALA A 135 -9.82 -2.49 1.47
C ALA A 135 -10.07 -3.88 0.85
N LYS A 136 -10.63 -4.84 1.60
CA LYS A 136 -11.03 -6.16 1.07
C LYS A 136 -12.00 -6.06 -0.11
N LEU A 137 -12.99 -5.18 0.00
CA LEU A 137 -13.98 -4.95 -1.07
C LEU A 137 -13.35 -4.31 -2.31
N ALA A 138 -12.41 -3.38 -2.11
CA ALA A 138 -11.71 -2.68 -3.17
C ALA A 138 -10.68 -3.55 -3.92
N THR A 139 -10.08 -4.54 -3.24
CA THR A 139 -9.02 -5.39 -3.82
C THR A 139 -9.55 -6.71 -4.37
N GLY A 140 -10.68 -7.23 -3.86
CA GLY A 140 -11.28 -8.47 -4.33
C GLY A 140 -11.80 -8.38 -5.78
N GLN A 141 -11.47 -9.38 -6.62
CA GLN A 141 -11.79 -9.39 -8.05
C GLN A 141 -13.30 -9.23 -8.38
N PRO A 142 -14.22 -10.03 -7.81
CA PRO A 142 -15.65 -9.85 -8.08
C PRO A 142 -16.21 -8.62 -7.36
N SER A 143 -15.78 -8.34 -6.11
CA SER A 143 -16.31 -7.23 -5.31
C SER A 143 -15.92 -5.86 -5.86
N ARG A 144 -14.71 -5.72 -6.39
CA ARG A 144 -14.22 -4.48 -7.01
C ARG A 144 -15.05 -4.09 -8.21
N LEU A 145 -15.44 -5.05 -9.05
CA LEU A 145 -16.27 -4.80 -10.22
C LEU A 145 -17.67 -4.29 -9.81
N TRP A 146 -18.25 -4.88 -8.77
CA TRP A 146 -19.49 -4.40 -8.16
C TRP A 146 -19.33 -3.03 -7.48
N MET A 147 -18.18 -2.75 -6.88
CA MET A 147 -17.90 -1.47 -6.24
C MET A 147 -17.76 -0.34 -7.28
N LEU A 148 -17.09 -0.62 -8.41
CA LEU A 148 -17.03 0.29 -9.56
C LEU A 148 -18.41 0.49 -10.19
N ALA A 149 -19.17 -0.59 -10.42
CA ALA A 149 -20.51 -0.51 -10.99
C ALA A 149 -21.47 0.25 -10.06
N GLY A 150 -21.47 -0.03 -8.76
CA GLY A 150 -22.26 0.68 -7.75
C GLY A 150 -21.88 2.15 -7.65
N GLY A 151 -20.57 2.47 -7.68
CA GLY A 151 -20.08 3.85 -7.68
C GLY A 151 -20.51 4.62 -8.93
N ALA A 152 -20.42 3.99 -10.11
CA ALA A 152 -20.87 4.58 -11.37
C ALA A 152 -22.39 4.83 -11.38
N VAL A 153 -23.20 3.89 -10.88
CA VAL A 153 -24.64 4.07 -10.71
C VAL A 153 -24.95 5.19 -9.71
N CYS A 154 -24.15 5.31 -8.64
CA CYS A 154 -24.26 6.41 -7.67
C CYS A 154 -23.99 7.78 -8.29
N VAL A 155 -22.92 7.90 -9.07
CA VAL A 155 -22.65 9.14 -9.80
C VAL A 155 -23.76 9.45 -10.80
N LEU A 156 -24.25 8.43 -11.52
CA LEU A 156 -25.29 8.60 -12.52
C LEU A 156 -26.56 9.16 -11.89
N ILE A 157 -27.12 8.51 -10.87
CA ILE A 157 -28.34 8.98 -10.17
C ILE A 157 -28.14 10.37 -9.54
N GLY A 158 -26.95 10.67 -8.98
CA GLY A 158 -26.65 11.99 -8.43
C GLY A 158 -26.53 13.09 -9.48
N ALA A 159 -26.20 12.72 -10.73
CA ALA A 159 -26.14 13.63 -11.86
C ALA A 159 -27.48 13.81 -12.60
N LEU A 160 -28.52 13.00 -12.31
CA LEU A 160 -29.84 13.22 -12.89
C LEU A 160 -30.43 14.53 -12.32
N PRO A 161 -30.85 15.49 -13.17
CA PRO A 161 -31.51 16.68 -12.70
C PRO A 161 -32.79 16.30 -11.96
N PRO A 162 -33.11 16.95 -10.82
CA PRO A 162 -34.33 16.65 -10.10
C PRO A 162 -35.49 16.85 -11.05
N ALA A 163 -36.29 15.80 -11.28
CA ALA A 163 -37.46 15.88 -12.11
C ALA A 163 -38.40 16.92 -11.49
N THR A 164 -38.33 18.15 -11.99
CA THR A 164 -39.22 19.23 -11.58
C THR A 164 -40.63 18.76 -11.88
N ARG A 165 -41.33 18.25 -10.86
CA ARG A 165 -42.77 18.02 -10.89
C ARG A 165 -43.40 19.40 -11.09
N ARG A 166 -43.57 19.80 -12.34
CA ARG A 166 -44.36 20.96 -12.74
C ARG A 166 -45.80 20.63 -12.31
N HIS A 167 -46.12 20.98 -11.07
CA HIS A 167 -47.43 20.79 -10.50
C HIS A 167 -48.38 21.67 -11.31
N GLY A 168 -49.07 21.06 -12.28
CA GLY A 168 -50.02 21.71 -13.16
C GLY A 168 -51.15 22.27 -12.32
N LYS A 169 -51.03 23.55 -11.95
CA LYS A 169 -52.08 24.31 -11.30
C LYS A 169 -53.20 24.45 -12.33
N LYS A 170 -54.17 23.51 -12.32
CA LYS A 170 -55.44 23.67 -13.05
C LYS A 170 -56.11 24.90 -12.48
N VAL A 171 -55.95 26.04 -13.15
CA VAL A 171 -56.76 27.23 -12.94
C VAL A 171 -58.15 26.86 -13.45
N ARG A 172 -59.02 26.45 -12.52
CA ARG A 172 -60.45 26.26 -12.77
C ARG A 172 -61.02 27.64 -13.07
N ALA A 173 -61.28 27.93 -14.34
CA ALA A 173 -62.00 29.12 -14.78
C ALA A 173 -63.44 29.03 -14.23
N ALA A 174 -63.71 29.77 -13.15
CA ALA A 174 -65.07 30.04 -12.69
C ALA A 174 -65.60 31.25 -13.47
N GLY A 175 -66.23 30.96 -14.60
CA GLY A 175 -66.91 31.96 -15.42
C GLY A 175 -68.23 31.40 -15.95
N SER A 176 -69.31 31.60 -15.18
CA SER A 176 -70.67 31.58 -15.73
C SER A 176 -71.52 32.53 -14.90
N ALA A 177 -71.59 33.77 -15.40
CA ALA A 177 -72.35 34.85 -14.81
C ALA A 177 -73.85 34.69 -15.14
N LYS A 178 -74.62 34.84 -14.08
CA LYS A 178 -76.08 34.87 -13.93
C LYS A 178 -76.77 35.78 -14.97
N ARG A 179 -77.77 35.25 -15.70
CA ARG A 179 -78.77 36.03 -16.47
C ARG A 179 -79.72 36.77 -15.51
N PRO A 180 -80.08 38.04 -15.74
CA PRO A 180 -81.23 38.67 -15.11
C PRO A 180 -82.50 38.48 -15.95
N THR A 181 -83.57 38.00 -15.32
CA THR A 181 -84.95 37.97 -15.83
C THR A 181 -85.65 39.29 -15.51
N VAL A 182 -86.25 39.91 -16.53
CA VAL A 182 -87.13 41.10 -16.43
C VAL A 182 -88.58 40.63 -16.21
N PRO A 183 -89.34 41.19 -15.27
CA PRO A 183 -90.79 41.05 -15.26
C PRO A 183 -91.47 42.23 -16.00
N ALA A 184 -92.51 41.93 -16.77
CA ALA A 184 -93.52 42.86 -17.27
C ALA A 184 -94.80 42.69 -16.45
#